data_AF-A0A2N1MF22-F1
#
_entry.id   AF-A0A2N1MF22-F1
#
_cell.length_a   1.000
_cell.length_b   1.000
_cell.length_c   1.000
_cell.angle_alpha   90.00
_cell.angle_beta   90.00
_cell.angle_gamma   90.00
#
_symmetry.space_group_name_H-M   'P 1'
#
loop_
_entity.id
_entity.type
_entity.pdbx_description
1 polymer ?
#
loop_
_entity_poly.entity_id
_entity_poly.type
_entity_poly.pdbx_seq_one_letter_code
_entity_poly.pdbx_strand_id
1 'polypeptide(L)'
;MNQILNKVRQKALIESTTKSVKQKVGQLSSKLYDICFSAFENHLEIFQQLEILNPLQLEGMENLLDSLNKLKDDILLDKVDSFIRLYKSATIKSADIIHADPSYNKVPWFSDVAIVMDTTNATNYTTVCFGKVLLLGEIFSKSSHNTAKFIFAIVKWYDYYEEDDNEDSEIYGCPRLTLLKEYDVVPLESIEQAVHIIPIFHKTN
;
A
#
# COMPACT_ATOMS: atom_id res chain seq x y z
N MET A 1 -13.00 12.70 12.91
CA MET A 1 -13.40 12.80 11.49
C MET A 1 -13.03 11.56 10.65
N ASN A 2 -12.39 10.52 11.24
CA ASN A 2 -11.67 9.47 10.50
C ASN A 2 -12.57 8.36 9.90
N GLN A 3 -13.73 8.06 10.47
CA GLN A 3 -14.60 6.99 9.95
C GLN A 3 -15.19 7.30 8.56
N ILE A 4 -15.44 8.58 8.26
CA ILE A 4 -15.98 9.00 6.96
C ILE A 4 -14.88 8.94 5.90
N LEU A 5 -13.69 9.45 6.23
CA LEU A 5 -12.53 9.42 5.35
C LEU A 5 -12.18 7.98 4.96
N ASN A 6 -12.08 7.06 5.93
CA ASN A 6 -11.79 5.65 5.63
C ASN A 6 -12.84 4.98 4.75
N LYS A 7 -14.14 5.31 4.91
CA LYS A 7 -15.19 4.81 4.02
C LYS A 7 -15.09 5.39 2.61
N VAL A 8 -14.73 6.67 2.47
CA VAL A 8 -14.51 7.32 1.17
C VAL A 8 -13.30 6.73 0.46
N ARG A 9 -12.18 6.55 1.19
CA ARG A 9 -10.96 5.90 0.69
C ARG A 9 -11.26 4.49 0.18
N GLN A 10 -11.94 3.67 0.99
CA GLN A 10 -12.31 2.31 0.62
C GLN A 10 -13.22 2.26 -0.60
N LYS A 11 -14.25 3.11 -0.64
CA LYS A 11 -15.17 3.17 -1.78
C LYS A 11 -14.46 3.58 -3.08
N ALA A 12 -13.57 4.56 -3.03
CA ALA A 12 -12.78 4.99 -4.18
C ALA A 12 -11.81 3.90 -4.67
N LEU A 13 -11.18 3.17 -3.75
CA LEU A 13 -10.34 2.02 -4.09
C LEU A 13 -11.14 0.93 -4.82
N ILE A 14 -12.31 0.56 -4.28
CA ILE A 14 -13.22 -0.44 -4.86
C ILE A 14 -13.68 -0.03 -6.28
N GLU A 15 -14.12 1.22 -6.46
CA GLU A 15 -14.57 1.75 -7.75
C GLU A 15 -13.44 1.82 -8.79
N SER A 16 -12.19 2.05 -8.38
CA SER A 16 -11.03 2.02 -9.29
C SER A 16 -10.76 0.63 -9.87
N THR A 17 -10.92 -0.42 -9.06
CA THR A 17 -10.74 -1.83 -9.47
C THR A 17 -11.77 -2.29 -10.51
N THR A 18 -13.01 -1.77 -10.45
CA THR A 18 -14.10 -2.18 -11.35
C THR A 18 -14.03 -1.50 -12.73
N LYS A 19 -13.35 -0.34 -12.85
CA LYS A 19 -13.24 0.44 -14.09
C LYS A 19 -12.05 0.05 -14.97
N SER A 20 -11.58 -1.20 -14.97
CA SER A 20 -10.37 -1.63 -15.70
C SER A 20 -10.44 -1.39 -17.23
N VAL A 21 -10.03 -0.19 -17.64
CA VAL A 21 -9.61 0.13 -19.01
C VAL A 21 -8.18 -0.35 -19.15
N LYS A 22 -7.89 -1.10 -20.22
CA LYS A 22 -6.56 -1.65 -20.56
C LYS A 22 -5.47 -0.55 -20.55
N GLN A 23 -4.86 -0.30 -19.40
CA GLN A 23 -3.72 0.60 -19.23
C GLN A 23 -2.48 -0.22 -18.89
N LYS A 24 -1.29 0.36 -19.13
CA LYS A 24 0.01 -0.27 -18.87
C LYS A 24 0.10 -0.60 -17.37
N VAL A 25 -0.01 -1.89 -17.06
CA VAL A 25 0.07 -2.42 -15.70
C VAL A 25 1.49 -2.22 -15.18
N GLY A 26 1.64 -1.71 -13.96
CA GLY A 26 2.93 -1.55 -13.31
C GLY A 26 3.70 -2.88 -13.24
N GLN A 27 5.02 -2.84 -13.37
CA GLN A 27 5.85 -4.05 -13.43
C GLN A 27 6.53 -4.31 -12.09
N LEU A 28 6.20 -5.43 -11.46
CA LEU A 28 6.88 -5.92 -10.26
C LEU A 28 8.28 -6.44 -10.61
N SER A 29 9.24 -6.23 -9.70
CA SER A 29 10.64 -6.61 -9.90
C SER A 29 11.30 -7.08 -8.61
N SER A 30 12.21 -8.04 -8.74
CA SER A 30 12.99 -8.63 -7.65
C SER A 30 12.13 -9.34 -6.61
N LYS A 31 11.80 -10.62 -6.85
CA LYS A 31 10.99 -11.46 -5.96
C LYS A 31 11.62 -11.59 -4.56
N LEU A 32 10.79 -11.50 -3.53
CA LEU A 32 11.12 -11.79 -2.14
C LEU A 32 10.65 -13.19 -1.74
N TYR A 33 9.33 -13.37 -1.68
CA TYR A 33 8.70 -14.55 -1.08
C TYR A 33 7.55 -15.05 -1.95
N ASP A 34 7.30 -16.35 -1.88
CA ASP A 34 6.10 -17.00 -2.38
C ASP A 34 5.36 -17.61 -1.18
N ILE A 35 4.14 -17.14 -0.91
CA ILE A 35 3.38 -17.50 0.28
C ILE A 35 2.03 -18.06 -0.13
N CYS A 36 1.69 -19.25 0.37
CA CYS A 36 0.37 -19.83 0.13
C CYS A 36 -0.68 -19.08 0.94
N PHE A 37 -1.86 -18.78 0.37
CA PHE A 37 -2.86 -17.99 1.07
C PHE A 37 -3.38 -18.69 2.34
N SER A 38 -3.54 -20.02 2.30
CA SER A 38 -3.86 -20.85 3.47
C SER A 38 -2.85 -20.73 4.61
N ALA A 39 -1.60 -20.39 4.30
CA ALA A 39 -0.55 -20.31 5.31
C ALA A 39 -0.81 -19.11 6.25
N PHE A 40 -1.45 -18.04 5.77
CA PHE A 40 -1.83 -16.90 6.62
C PHE A 40 -2.76 -17.31 7.78
N GLU A 41 -3.35 -18.50 7.84
CA GLU A 41 -4.04 -18.96 9.05
C GLU A 41 -3.11 -19.08 10.28
N ASN A 42 -1.81 -19.32 10.05
CA ASN A 42 -0.76 -19.41 11.08
C ASN A 42 0.34 -18.35 10.85
N HIS A 43 -0.04 -17.07 10.73
CA HIS A 43 0.85 -15.93 10.45
C HIS A 43 2.20 -15.93 11.17
N LEU A 44 2.21 -16.25 12.47
CA LEU A 44 3.40 -16.15 13.33
C LEU A 44 4.51 -17.13 12.91
N GLU A 45 4.16 -18.36 12.56
CA GLU A 45 5.13 -19.38 12.13
C GLU A 45 5.77 -19.02 10.79
N ILE A 46 5.01 -18.40 9.89
CA ILE A 46 5.50 -17.96 8.58
C ILE A 46 6.49 -16.82 8.71
N PHE A 47 6.19 -15.83 9.55
CA PHE A 47 7.08 -14.68 9.71
C PHE A 47 8.44 -15.10 10.29
N GLN A 48 8.43 -16.10 11.19
CA GLN A 48 9.65 -16.71 11.71
C GLN A 48 10.42 -17.47 10.62
N GLN A 49 9.74 -18.32 9.83
CA GLN A 49 10.37 -19.10 8.76
C GLN A 49 10.95 -18.23 7.63
N LEU A 50 10.28 -17.12 7.32
CA LEU A 50 10.70 -16.19 6.27
C LEU A 50 11.75 -15.18 6.75
N GLU A 51 12.20 -15.27 8.01
CA GLU A 51 13.15 -14.34 8.62
C GLU A 51 12.76 -12.87 8.38
N ILE A 52 11.49 -12.54 8.57
CA ILE A 52 10.99 -11.17 8.38
C ILE A 52 11.40 -10.32 9.59
N LEU A 53 12.58 -9.70 9.49
CA LEU A 53 13.18 -8.95 10.60
C LEU A 53 12.89 -7.44 10.55
N ASN A 54 12.55 -6.89 9.38
CA ASN A 54 12.34 -5.46 9.26
C ASN A 54 10.98 -5.06 9.86
N PRO A 55 10.91 -4.07 10.78
CA PRO A 55 9.66 -3.69 11.45
C PRO A 55 8.56 -3.22 10.50
N LEU A 56 8.89 -2.50 9.42
CA LEU A 56 7.89 -2.03 8.44
C LEU A 56 7.38 -3.16 7.57
N GLN A 57 8.24 -4.10 7.19
CA GLN A 57 7.82 -5.30 6.48
C GLN A 57 6.94 -6.18 7.36
N LEU A 58 7.31 -6.37 8.62
CA LEU A 58 6.51 -7.12 9.60
C LEU A 58 5.13 -6.47 9.80
N GLU A 59 5.10 -5.15 10.03
CA GLU A 59 3.86 -4.38 10.15
C GLU A 59 2.97 -4.54 8.89
N GLY A 60 3.56 -4.52 7.70
CA GLY A 60 2.84 -4.78 6.45
C GLY A 60 2.26 -6.20 6.38
N MET A 61 3.02 -7.20 6.83
CA MET A 61 2.61 -8.61 6.83
C MET A 61 1.48 -8.88 7.83
N GLU A 62 1.55 -8.29 9.02
CA GLU A 62 0.53 -8.40 10.06
C GLU A 62 -0.82 -7.83 9.61
N ASN A 63 -0.80 -6.76 8.81
CA ASN A 63 -2.01 -6.09 8.34
C ASN A 63 -2.50 -6.59 6.96
N LEU A 64 -1.72 -7.39 6.24
CA LEU A 64 -2.02 -7.83 4.88
C LEU A 64 -3.36 -8.57 4.77
N LEU A 65 -3.62 -9.54 5.64
CA LEU A 65 -4.83 -10.36 5.54
C LEU A 65 -6.11 -9.56 5.82
N ASP A 66 -6.09 -8.72 6.87
CA ASP A 66 -7.21 -7.86 7.20
C ASP A 66 -7.48 -6.85 6.09
N SER A 67 -6.44 -6.23 5.55
CA SER A 67 -6.57 -5.30 4.43
C SER A 67 -7.07 -5.98 3.15
N LEU A 68 -6.67 -7.23 2.87
CA LEU A 68 -7.22 -8.02 1.76
C LEU A 68 -8.69 -8.41 1.99
N ASN A 69 -9.05 -8.76 3.22
CA ASN A 69 -10.44 -9.09 3.58
C ASN A 69 -11.39 -7.90 3.43
N LYS A 70 -10.91 -6.65 3.54
CA LYS A 70 -11.73 -5.45 3.26
C LYS A 70 -12.09 -5.31 1.78
N LEU A 71 -11.30 -5.88 0.88
CA LEU A 71 -11.48 -5.83 -0.58
C LEU A 71 -12.40 -6.97 -1.10
N LYS A 72 -12.86 -7.86 -0.21
CA LYS A 72 -13.44 -9.17 -0.54
C LYS A 72 -14.66 -9.19 -1.46
N ASP A 73 -15.38 -8.08 -1.59
CA ASP A 73 -16.54 -8.08 -2.48
C ASP A 73 -16.14 -8.20 -3.97
N ASP A 74 -14.88 -7.90 -4.33
CA ASP A 74 -14.42 -7.90 -5.73
C ASP A 74 -13.40 -9.00 -6.10
N ILE A 75 -12.65 -9.57 -5.14
CA ILE A 75 -11.65 -10.61 -5.42
C ILE A 75 -12.11 -11.97 -4.90
N LEU A 76 -12.73 -12.76 -5.79
CA LEU A 76 -13.00 -14.19 -5.56
C LEU A 76 -11.69 -14.97 -5.39
N LEU A 77 -11.24 -15.08 -4.14
CA LEU A 77 -10.04 -15.80 -3.76
C LEU A 77 -10.38 -17.23 -3.36
N ASP A 78 -9.95 -18.20 -4.16
CA ASP A 78 -9.90 -19.59 -3.72
C ASP A 78 -8.70 -19.75 -2.79
N LYS A 79 -8.96 -19.86 -1.47
CA LYS A 79 -7.92 -19.93 -0.45
C LYS A 79 -6.92 -21.07 -0.64
N VAL A 80 -7.32 -22.16 -1.28
CA VAL A 80 -6.49 -23.38 -1.42
C VAL A 80 -5.49 -23.24 -2.55
N ASP A 81 -5.90 -22.63 -3.67
CA ASP A 81 -5.09 -22.52 -4.88
C ASP A 81 -4.49 -21.13 -5.12
N SER A 82 -4.69 -20.19 -4.19
CA SER A 82 -4.18 -18.82 -4.30
C SER A 82 -2.86 -18.62 -3.55
N PHE A 83 -1.97 -17.88 -4.17
CA PHE A 83 -0.64 -17.56 -3.65
C PHE A 83 -0.42 -16.06 -3.71
N ILE A 84 0.27 -15.54 -2.69
CA ILE A 84 0.78 -14.17 -2.65
C ILE A 84 2.27 -14.25 -2.95
N ARG A 85 2.71 -13.52 -3.97
CA ARG A 85 4.14 -13.31 -4.24
C ARG A 85 4.50 -11.88 -3.91
N LEU A 86 5.54 -11.72 -3.11
CA LEU A 86 6.05 -10.41 -2.69
C LEU A 86 7.31 -10.04 -3.45
N TYR A 87 7.50 -8.73 -3.64
CA TYR A 87 8.59 -8.16 -4.44
C TYR A 87 9.24 -6.99 -3.72
N LYS A 88 10.52 -6.74 -4.05
CA LYS A 88 11.31 -5.63 -3.48
C LYS A 88 10.97 -4.28 -4.11
N SER A 89 10.45 -4.29 -5.33
CA SER A 89 10.25 -3.07 -6.11
C SER A 89 9.16 -3.22 -7.16
N ALA A 90 8.62 -2.08 -7.60
CA ALA A 90 7.69 -2.00 -8.71
C ALA A 90 7.97 -0.74 -9.54
N THR A 91 7.78 -0.83 -10.85
CA THR A 91 7.69 0.34 -11.74
C THR A 91 6.23 0.72 -11.88
N ILE A 92 5.88 1.96 -11.55
CA ILE A 92 4.49 2.48 -11.59
C ILE A 92 4.23 3.33 -12.85
N LYS A 93 3.00 3.87 -13.00
CA LYS A 93 2.54 4.59 -14.20
C LYS A 93 3.42 5.79 -14.59
N SER A 94 3.91 6.55 -13.60
CA SER A 94 4.84 7.66 -13.81
C SER A 94 6.22 7.24 -14.32
N ALA A 95 6.48 5.94 -14.44
CA ALA A 95 7.79 5.32 -14.63
C ALA A 95 8.74 5.44 -13.43
N ASP A 96 8.26 5.93 -12.28
CA ASP A 96 9.01 5.86 -11.03
C ASP A 96 9.17 4.40 -10.57
N ILE A 97 10.27 4.15 -9.87
CA ILE A 97 10.52 2.89 -9.17
C ILE A 97 10.21 3.11 -7.69
N ILE A 98 9.25 2.34 -7.17
CA ILE A 98 8.93 2.30 -5.75
C ILE A 98 9.51 1.03 -5.12
N HIS A 99 9.88 1.14 -3.84
CA HIS A 99 10.56 0.10 -3.08
C HIS A 99 9.76 -0.34 -1.86
N ALA A 100 9.81 -1.63 -1.59
CA ALA A 100 9.41 -2.29 -0.35
C ALA A 100 10.48 -3.34 0.00
N ASP A 101 11.73 -2.89 0.06
CA ASP A 101 12.90 -3.75 0.25
C ASP A 101 13.42 -3.61 1.69
N PRO A 102 13.32 -4.67 2.51
CA PRO A 102 13.80 -4.63 3.90
C PRO A 102 15.33 -4.50 4.02
N SER A 103 16.07 -4.61 2.91
CA SER A 103 17.53 -4.83 2.90
C SER A 103 18.28 -4.15 1.74
N TYR A 104 17.69 -3.14 1.11
CA TYR A 104 18.25 -2.48 -0.07
C TYR A 104 19.66 -1.94 0.17
N ASN A 105 20.69 -2.50 -0.48
CA ASN A 105 22.08 -2.13 -0.20
C ASN A 105 22.42 -2.15 1.30
N LYS A 106 21.88 -3.14 2.04
CA LYS A 106 22.01 -3.32 3.51
C LYS A 106 21.22 -2.31 4.37
N VAL A 107 20.43 -1.44 3.76
CA VAL A 107 19.57 -0.47 4.45
C VAL A 107 18.13 -0.62 3.95
N PRO A 108 17.11 -0.71 4.81
CA PRO A 108 15.74 -0.80 4.34
C PRO A 108 15.32 0.41 3.51
N TRP A 109 14.60 0.18 2.41
CA TRP A 109 13.99 1.22 1.59
C TRP A 109 12.51 0.91 1.36
N PHE A 110 11.67 1.76 1.94
CA PHE A 110 10.22 1.78 1.77
C PHE A 110 9.80 3.13 1.19
N SER A 111 9.22 3.14 -0.01
CA SER A 111 8.85 4.36 -0.71
C SER A 111 7.60 5.01 -0.14
N ASP A 112 7.55 6.33 -0.20
CA ASP A 112 6.33 7.12 -0.04
C ASP A 112 5.71 7.39 -1.41
N VAL A 113 4.39 7.36 -1.48
CA VAL A 113 3.64 7.46 -2.75
C VAL A 113 2.45 8.38 -2.64
N ALA A 114 2.09 8.99 -3.77
CA ALA A 114 0.82 9.68 -3.96
C ALA A 114 -0.17 8.73 -4.66
N ILE A 115 -1.38 8.67 -4.12
CA ILE A 115 -2.47 7.81 -4.59
C ILE A 115 -3.65 8.72 -4.90
N VAL A 116 -4.09 8.70 -6.16
CA VAL A 116 -5.27 9.47 -6.57
C VAL A 116 -6.51 8.65 -6.29
N MET A 117 -7.46 9.29 -5.61
CA MET A 117 -8.78 8.70 -5.35
C MET A 117 -9.76 9.17 -6.42
N ASP A 118 -10.62 8.26 -6.90
CA ASP A 118 -11.79 8.65 -7.69
C ASP A 118 -12.78 9.36 -6.76
N THR A 119 -12.74 10.70 -6.77
CA THR A 119 -13.54 11.57 -5.89
C THR A 119 -14.89 11.95 -6.50
N THR A 120 -15.41 11.20 -7.47
CA THR A 120 -16.72 11.50 -8.11
C THR A 120 -17.89 11.69 -7.12
N ASN A 121 -17.75 11.24 -5.86
CA ASN A 121 -18.73 11.43 -4.78
C ASN A 121 -18.21 12.23 -3.56
N ALA A 122 -17.00 12.78 -3.59
CA ALA A 122 -16.35 13.44 -2.45
C ALA A 122 -16.34 14.96 -2.63
N THR A 123 -17.16 15.67 -1.85
CA THR A 123 -17.38 17.12 -2.03
C THR A 123 -16.27 18.00 -1.44
N ASN A 124 -15.46 17.52 -0.49
CA ASN A 124 -14.54 18.34 0.31
C ASN A 124 -13.13 17.76 0.51
N TYR A 125 -12.73 16.70 -0.21
CA TYR A 125 -11.43 16.06 0.01
C TYR A 125 -10.42 16.45 -1.07
N THR A 126 -9.17 16.67 -0.67
CA THR A 126 -8.04 16.72 -1.61
C THR A 126 -8.01 15.41 -2.39
N THR A 127 -7.88 15.51 -3.72
CA THR A 127 -7.92 14.35 -4.63
C THR A 127 -6.71 13.42 -4.48
N VAL A 128 -5.73 13.83 -3.69
CA VAL A 128 -4.44 13.16 -3.51
C VAL A 128 -4.29 12.75 -2.05
N CYS A 129 -4.14 11.44 -1.84
CA CYS A 129 -3.76 10.85 -0.57
C CYS A 129 -2.30 10.40 -0.62
N PHE A 130 -1.63 10.40 0.53
CA PHE A 130 -0.25 9.97 0.64
C PHE A 130 -0.14 8.70 1.47
N GLY A 131 0.80 7.83 1.10
CA GLY A 131 0.97 6.56 1.78
C GLY A 131 2.40 6.06 1.74
N LYS A 132 2.80 5.36 2.80
CA LYS A 132 4.06 4.61 2.86
C LYS A 132 3.83 3.19 2.39
N VAL A 133 4.56 2.74 1.38
CA VAL A 133 4.48 1.37 0.87
C VAL A 133 5.21 0.45 1.85
N LEU A 134 4.53 -0.57 2.37
CA LEU A 134 5.11 -1.59 3.26
C LEU A 134 5.38 -2.91 2.54
N LEU A 135 4.52 -3.28 1.59
CA LEU A 135 4.66 -4.49 0.78
C LEU A 135 4.26 -4.20 -0.66
N LEU A 136 4.91 -4.89 -1.60
CA LEU A 136 4.54 -4.95 -3.01
C LEU A 136 4.31 -6.40 -3.39
N GLY A 137 3.20 -6.70 -4.05
CA GLY A 137 2.87 -8.08 -4.34
C GLY A 137 1.87 -8.29 -5.46
N GLU A 138 1.76 -9.56 -5.84
CA GLU A 138 0.68 -10.04 -6.70
C GLU A 138 0.00 -11.24 -6.06
N ILE A 139 -1.29 -11.37 -6.34
CA ILE A 139 -2.05 -12.57 -6.05
C ILE A 139 -2.25 -13.33 -7.35
N PHE A 140 -1.88 -14.59 -7.38
CA PHE A 140 -2.08 -15.47 -8.53
C PHE A 140 -2.63 -16.81 -8.06
N SER A 141 -3.21 -17.58 -8.99
CA SER A 141 -3.64 -18.94 -8.70
C SER A 141 -2.93 -19.94 -9.59
N LYS A 142 -2.56 -21.10 -9.01
CA LYS A 142 -1.90 -22.17 -9.76
C LYS A 142 -2.81 -22.77 -10.82
N SER A 143 -4.11 -22.90 -10.52
CA SER A 143 -5.11 -23.41 -11.46
C SER A 143 -5.36 -22.48 -12.64
N SER A 144 -5.02 -21.18 -12.54
CA SER A 144 -5.09 -20.20 -13.63
C SER A 144 -3.75 -19.97 -14.35
N HIS A 145 -2.94 -21.02 -14.52
CA HIS A 145 -1.62 -20.98 -15.16
C HIS A 145 -0.66 -19.93 -14.57
N ASN A 146 -0.74 -19.67 -13.26
CA ASN A 146 0.02 -18.63 -12.56
C ASN A 146 -0.18 -17.20 -13.08
N THR A 147 -1.29 -16.94 -13.77
CA THR A 147 -1.65 -15.57 -14.18
C THR A 147 -2.01 -14.75 -12.93
N ALA A 148 -1.38 -13.59 -12.77
CA ALA A 148 -1.71 -12.66 -11.70
C ALA A 148 -3.15 -12.18 -11.84
N LYS A 149 -3.94 -12.36 -10.79
CA LYS A 149 -5.32 -11.87 -10.70
C LYS A 149 -5.37 -10.44 -10.21
N PHE A 150 -4.39 -10.04 -9.39
CA PHE A 150 -4.38 -8.74 -8.75
C PHE A 150 -2.95 -8.35 -8.37
N ILE A 151 -2.52 -7.14 -8.72
CA ILE A 151 -1.22 -6.58 -8.36
C ILE A 151 -1.46 -5.41 -7.42
N PHE A 152 -0.74 -5.38 -6.30
CA PHE A 152 -1.09 -4.52 -5.18
C PHE A 152 0.12 -3.97 -4.43
N ALA A 153 -0.16 -2.95 -3.63
CA ALA A 153 0.70 -2.48 -2.55
C ALA A 153 -0.07 -2.50 -1.22
N ILE A 154 0.61 -2.85 -0.12
CA ILE A 154 0.15 -2.51 1.23
C ILE A 154 0.66 -1.13 1.57
N VAL A 155 -0.25 -0.25 1.97
CA VAL A 155 0.04 1.14 2.23
C VAL A 155 -0.37 1.50 3.65
N LYS A 156 0.54 2.18 4.36
CA LYS A 156 0.26 2.85 5.63
C LYS A 156 -0.01 4.33 5.36
N TRP A 157 -1.19 4.82 5.74
CA TRP A 157 -1.66 6.12 5.32
C TRP A 157 -1.04 7.29 6.07
N TYR A 158 -0.84 8.39 5.35
CA TYR A 158 -0.66 9.72 5.94
C TYR A 158 -1.99 10.47 5.94
N ASP A 159 -2.16 11.33 6.94
CA ASP A 159 -3.23 12.33 6.97
C ASP A 159 -2.67 13.74 6.99
N TYR A 160 -3.47 14.71 6.58
CA TYR A 160 -3.11 16.11 6.75
C TYR A 160 -3.09 16.46 8.23
N TYR A 161 -2.10 17.25 8.62
CA TYR A 161 -2.07 17.82 9.96
C TYR A 161 -3.14 18.93 10.05
N GLU A 162 -4.22 18.65 10.78
CA GLU A 162 -5.23 19.65 11.14
C GLU A 162 -5.07 19.95 12.63
N GLU A 163 -4.58 21.15 12.98
CA GLU A 163 -4.73 21.71 14.31
C GLU A 163 -5.78 22.83 14.27
N ASP A 164 -6.61 22.88 15.33
CA ASP A 164 -7.56 23.95 15.58
C ASP A 164 -6.80 25.28 15.77
N ASP A 165 -6.90 26.17 14.78
CA ASP A 165 -6.57 27.59 14.81
C ASP A 165 -5.09 28.02 15.05
N ASN A 166 -4.40 28.34 13.95
CA ASN A 166 -3.25 29.29 13.81
C ASN A 166 -1.79 28.79 13.76
N GLU A 167 -1.50 27.52 13.45
CA GLU A 167 -0.17 27.15 12.92
C GLU A 167 -0.22 26.93 11.40
N ASP A 168 0.83 27.37 10.68
CA ASP A 168 0.97 27.13 9.24
C ASP A 168 0.88 25.62 8.94
N SER A 169 -0.24 25.20 8.35
CA SER A 169 -0.53 23.83 7.88
C SER A 169 0.47 23.37 6.80
N GLU A 170 1.26 24.30 6.29
CA GLU A 170 2.33 24.09 5.34
C GLU A 170 3.67 24.57 5.91
N ILE A 171 4.73 23.80 5.69
CA ILE A 171 6.11 24.21 5.97
C ILE A 171 6.83 24.32 4.63
N TYR A 172 7.37 25.50 4.31
CA TYR A 172 8.06 25.77 3.04
C TYR A 172 7.22 25.42 1.79
N GLY A 173 5.89 25.59 1.85
CA GLY A 173 4.96 25.26 0.77
C GLY A 173 4.70 23.77 0.60
N CYS A 174 5.05 22.94 1.59
CA CYS A 174 4.72 21.52 1.65
C CYS A 174 3.71 21.25 2.77
N PRO A 175 2.64 20.47 2.52
CA PRO A 175 1.66 20.15 3.55
C PRO A 175 2.29 19.34 4.69
N ARG A 176 1.93 19.67 5.93
CA ARG A 176 2.29 18.84 7.09
C ARG A 176 1.43 17.58 7.09
N LEU A 177 2.07 16.44 7.33
CA LEU A 177 1.44 15.14 7.32
C LEU A 177 1.71 14.37 8.62
N THR A 178 0.72 13.61 9.08
CA THR A 178 0.84 12.66 10.20
C THR A 178 0.73 11.24 9.68
N LEU A 179 1.68 10.36 10.01
CA LEU A 179 1.60 8.94 9.67
C LEU A 179 0.62 8.21 10.60
N LEU A 180 -0.42 7.64 10.05
CA LEU A 180 -1.48 6.94 10.78
C LEU A 180 -1.14 5.46 11.01
N LYS A 181 -1.90 4.82 11.92
CA LYS A 181 -1.94 3.35 12.08
C LYS A 181 -3.08 2.74 11.26
N GLU A 182 -3.25 3.21 10.04
CA GLU A 182 -4.29 2.78 9.11
C GLU A 182 -3.64 2.15 7.88
N TYR A 183 -4.09 0.94 7.54
CA TYR A 183 -3.48 0.11 6.50
C TYR A 183 -4.53 -0.39 5.53
N ASP A 184 -4.27 -0.23 4.24
CA ASP A 184 -5.10 -0.80 3.20
C ASP A 184 -4.26 -1.39 2.07
N VAL A 185 -4.86 -2.36 1.38
CA VAL A 185 -4.38 -2.87 0.11
C VAL A 185 -4.90 -1.92 -0.96
N VAL A 186 -4.01 -1.42 -1.80
CA VAL A 186 -4.38 -0.62 -2.97
C VAL A 186 -3.92 -1.32 -4.25
N PRO A 187 -4.69 -1.27 -5.34
CA PRO A 187 -4.20 -1.70 -6.65
C PRO A 187 -2.93 -0.93 -7.01
N LEU A 188 -1.90 -1.60 -7.53
CA LEU A 188 -0.65 -0.91 -7.90
C LEU A 188 -0.89 0.23 -8.91
N GLU A 189 -1.92 0.09 -9.74
CA GLU A 189 -2.31 1.07 -10.74
C GLU A 189 -2.97 2.34 -10.19
N SER A 190 -3.39 2.38 -8.92
CA SER A 190 -3.89 3.61 -8.28
C SER A 190 -2.76 4.51 -7.76
N ILE A 191 -1.52 3.99 -7.73
CA ILE A 191 -0.35 4.76 -7.37
C ILE A 191 0.07 5.60 -8.57
N GLU A 192 0.02 6.92 -8.42
CA GLU A 192 0.35 7.85 -9.50
C GLU A 192 1.85 8.10 -9.59
N GLN A 193 2.51 8.39 -8.46
CA GLN A 193 3.92 8.75 -8.42
C GLN A 193 4.57 8.43 -7.08
N ALA A 194 5.90 8.30 -7.09
CA ALA A 194 6.69 8.34 -5.87
C ALA A 194 6.74 9.77 -5.33
N VAL A 195 6.75 9.93 -4.01
CA VAL A 195 6.93 11.23 -3.35
C VAL A 195 8.03 11.15 -2.30
N HIS A 196 8.54 12.30 -1.90
CA HIS A 196 9.52 12.40 -0.83
C HIS A 196 8.87 13.04 0.39
N ILE A 197 8.77 12.28 1.49
CA ILE A 197 8.31 12.80 2.78
C ILE A 197 9.51 13.04 3.67
N ILE A 198 9.66 14.29 4.11
CA ILE A 198 10.78 14.73 4.94
C ILE A 198 10.35 14.65 6.41
N PRO A 199 11.01 13.83 7.25
CA PRO A 199 10.74 13.81 8.68
C PRO A 199 11.06 15.18 9.30
N ILE A 200 10.17 15.66 10.17
CA ILE A 200 10.46 16.85 10.97
C ILE A 200 11.45 16.43 12.07
N PHE A 201 12.70 16.85 11.93
CA PHE A 201 13.70 16.69 12.99
C PHE A 201 13.46 17.79 14.03
N HIS A 202 12.84 17.45 15.16
CA HIS A 202 12.86 18.35 16.30
C HIS A 202 14.32 18.53 16.76
N LYS A 203 14.79 19.78 16.80
CA LYS A 203 15.98 20.14 17.59
C LYS A 203 15.57 20.03 19.06
N THR A 204 15.99 18.98 19.74
CA THR A 204 16.21 19.07 21.18
C THR A 204 17.43 19.98 21.39
N ASN A 205 17.19 21.21 21.89
CA ASN A 205 18.24 22.04 22.51
C ASN A 205 18.41 21.61 23.97
#